data_AF-A0A432RQG1-F1
#
_entry.id   AF-A0A432RQG1-F1
#
_cell.length_a   1.000
_cell.length_b   1.000
_cell.length_c   1.000
_cell.angle_alpha   90.00
_cell.angle_beta   90.00
_cell.angle_gamma   90.00
#
_symmetry.space_group_name_H-M   'P 1'
#
loop_
_entity.id
_entity.type
_entity.pdbx_description
1 polymer ?
#
loop_
_entity_poly.entity_id
_entity_poly.type
_entity_poly.pdbx_seq_one_letter_code
_entity_poly.pdbx_strand_id
1 'polypeptide(L)'
;MSVLAPEFFIKQCLNADYVEKSETIQSLWSGYGHISRYHVEHQGNRSSVILKAIDWKATAKHPRGWQSDLAHQRKVTSYQVEMDWYKNWSRDTQHLIRIPNFLSSLKQESAAYLLLEDLDASGFHVRCA
;
A
#
# COMPACT_ATOMS: atom_id res chain seq x y z
N MET A 1 20.98 -0.85 2.25
CA MET A 1 20.42 0.11 1.27
C MET A 1 19.24 0.82 1.92
N SER A 2 19.06 2.13 1.72
CA SER A 2 17.87 2.84 2.21
C SER A 2 16.65 2.40 1.43
N VAL A 3 15.51 2.34 2.11
CA VAL A 3 14.21 2.10 1.47
C VAL A 3 13.91 3.26 0.52
N LEU A 4 13.43 2.99 -0.69
CA LEU A 4 13.02 4.05 -1.61
C LEU A 4 11.89 4.86 -0.97
N ALA A 5 12.00 6.19 -0.91
CA ALA A 5 10.92 6.97 -0.29
C ALA A 5 9.62 6.78 -1.08
N PRO A 6 8.46 6.65 -0.40
CA PRO A 6 7.15 6.51 -1.03
C PRO A 6 6.90 7.47 -2.20
N GLU A 7 7.24 8.75 -2.02
CA GLU A 7 7.01 9.81 -2.99
C GLU A 7 7.82 9.59 -4.26
N PHE A 8 9.09 9.16 -4.13
CA PHE A 8 9.93 8.82 -5.29
C PHE A 8 9.42 7.59 -6.03
N PHE A 9 9.01 6.55 -5.30
CA PHE A 9 8.43 5.35 -5.90
C PHE A 9 7.18 5.68 -6.71
N ILE A 10 6.23 6.42 -6.13
CA ILE A 10 4.99 6.81 -6.80
C ILE A 10 5.30 7.69 -8.01
N LYS A 11 6.20 8.66 -7.86
CA LYS A 11 6.59 9.58 -8.94
C LYS A 11 7.14 8.81 -10.14
N GLN A 12 8.03 7.85 -9.91
CA GLN A 12 8.59 7.00 -10.96
C GLN A 12 7.53 6.10 -11.62
N CYS A 13 6.65 5.48 -10.83
CA CYS A 13 5.65 4.55 -11.37
C CYS A 13 4.60 5.23 -12.22
N LEU A 14 4.19 6.44 -11.86
CA LEU A 14 3.12 7.17 -12.54
C LEU A 14 3.64 8.24 -13.50
N ASN A 15 4.97 8.34 -13.67
CA ASN A 15 5.61 9.43 -14.41
C ASN A 15 5.09 10.82 -13.96
N ALA A 16 4.86 10.98 -12.67
CA ALA A 16 4.20 12.17 -12.12
C ALA A 16 5.16 13.36 -12.05
N ASP A 17 4.60 14.56 -12.18
CA ASP A 17 5.32 15.82 -12.01
C ASP A 17 5.50 16.14 -10.51
N TYR A 18 4.45 15.88 -9.73
CA TYR A 18 4.39 16.13 -8.30
C TYR A 18 3.68 14.99 -7.55
N VAL A 19 4.19 14.68 -6.36
CA VAL A 19 3.61 13.68 -5.46
C VAL A 19 3.73 14.21 -4.02
N GLU A 20 2.63 14.17 -3.29
CA GLU A 20 2.58 14.58 -1.88
C GLU A 20 1.70 13.63 -1.07
N LYS A 21 2.16 13.29 0.14
CA LYS A 21 1.34 12.55 1.09
C LYS A 21 0.23 13.45 1.62
N SER A 22 -1.02 13.06 1.38
CA SER A 22 -2.20 13.77 1.88
C SER A 22 -2.47 13.40 3.34
N GLU A 23 -2.63 12.10 3.61
CA GLU A 23 -2.95 11.61 4.96
C GLU A 23 -2.54 10.15 5.16
N THR A 24 -2.48 9.73 6.42
CA THR A 24 -2.43 8.31 6.78
C THR A 24 -3.84 7.86 7.12
N ILE A 25 -4.41 6.98 6.31
CA ILE A 25 -5.78 6.46 6.51
C ILE A 25 -5.81 5.47 7.67
N GLN A 26 -4.82 4.57 7.72
CA GLN A 26 -4.80 3.50 8.71
C GLN A 26 -3.38 2.98 8.95
N SER A 27 -3.06 2.59 10.19
CA SER A 27 -1.87 1.80 10.49
C SER A 27 -2.07 0.32 10.14
N LEU A 28 -1.02 -0.33 9.67
CA LEU A 28 -1.01 -1.78 9.52
C LEU A 28 -0.85 -2.47 10.88
N TRP A 29 -1.21 -3.76 10.92
CA TRP A 29 -1.21 -4.57 12.12
C TRP A 29 0.12 -4.52 12.84
N SER A 30 0.10 -4.29 14.15
CA SER A 30 1.30 -4.33 14.99
C SER A 30 2.47 -3.46 14.50
N GLY A 31 2.18 -2.33 13.83
CA GLY A 31 3.20 -1.39 13.38
C GLY A 31 3.93 -1.78 12.10
N TYR A 32 3.39 -2.70 11.30
CA TYR A 32 4.00 -3.15 10.03
C TYR A 32 3.96 -2.11 8.91
N GLY A 33 3.75 -0.84 9.23
CA GLY A 33 3.60 0.25 8.27
C GLY A 33 2.18 0.80 8.26
N HIS A 34 1.71 1.25 7.10
CA HIS A 34 0.49 2.05 7.01
C HIS A 34 -0.14 2.04 5.61
N ILE A 35 -1.39 2.47 5.54
CA ILE A 35 -2.12 2.81 4.33
C ILE A 35 -2.24 4.33 4.31
N SER A 36 -1.72 4.97 3.26
CA SER A 36 -1.73 6.42 3.10
C SER A 36 -2.30 6.81 1.75
N ARG A 37 -2.95 7.98 1.72
CA ARG A 37 -3.38 8.64 0.49
C ARG A 37 -2.31 9.61 0.03
N TYR A 38 -2.05 9.61 -1.26
CA TYR A 38 -1.14 10.53 -1.93
C TYR A 38 -1.87 11.30 -3.01
N HIS A 39 -1.61 12.60 -3.10
CA HIS A 39 -1.97 13.40 -4.26
C HIS A 39 -0.88 13.29 -5.32
N VAL A 40 -1.30 13.19 -6.57
CA VAL A 40 -0.43 13.04 -7.73
C VAL A 40 -0.85 14.01 -8.81
N GLU A 41 0.10 14.76 -9.35
CA GLU A 41 -0.09 15.62 -10.51
C GLU A 41 0.69 15.07 -11.70
N HIS A 42 0.03 14.94 -12.85
CA HIS A 42 0.63 14.51 -14.10
C HIS A 42 0.02 15.30 -15.26
N GLN A 43 0.84 16.04 -15.99
CA GLN A 43 0.42 16.85 -17.15
C GLN A 43 -0.76 17.80 -16.83
N GLY A 44 -0.72 18.43 -15.65
CA GLY A 44 -1.76 19.35 -15.18
C GLY A 44 -3.03 18.68 -14.65
N ASN A 45 -3.12 17.34 -14.69
CA ASN A 45 -4.23 16.60 -14.07
C ASN A 45 -3.86 16.20 -12.65
N ARG A 46 -4.74 16.53 -11.70
CA ARG A 46 -4.60 16.15 -10.29
C ARG A 46 -5.49 14.95 -9.98
N SER A 47 -4.90 13.95 -9.32
CA SER A 47 -5.57 12.73 -8.88
C SER A 47 -5.09 12.32 -7.49
N SER A 48 -5.61 11.20 -6.97
CA SER A 48 -5.12 10.56 -5.75
C SER A 48 -4.94 9.07 -5.93
N VAL A 49 -3.99 8.53 -5.16
CA VAL A 49 -3.64 7.10 -5.12
C VAL A 49 -3.46 6.65 -3.68
N ILE A 50 -3.62 5.35 -3.45
CA ILE A 50 -3.44 4.72 -2.14
C ILE A 50 -2.17 3.91 -2.14
N LEU A 51 -1.29 4.21 -1.20
CA LEU A 51 -0.09 3.43 -0.95
C LEU A 51 -0.26 2.62 0.33
N LYS A 52 -0.18 1.29 0.20
CA LYS A 52 0.04 0.40 1.33
C LYS A 52 1.54 0.18 1.48
N ALA A 53 2.12 0.82 2.49
CA ALA A 53 3.53 0.71 2.83
C ALA A 53 3.73 -0.31 3.96
N ILE A 54 4.53 -1.32 3.69
CA ILE A 54 4.80 -2.45 4.58
C ILE A 54 6.26 -2.40 5.02
N ASP A 55 6.50 -2.47 6.31
CA ASP A 55 7.84 -2.59 6.91
C ASP A 55 8.08 -4.06 7.33
N TRP A 56 9.02 -4.73 6.66
CA TRP A 56 9.38 -6.11 6.96
C TRP A 56 10.18 -6.24 8.26
N LYS A 57 10.84 -5.17 8.69
CA LYS A 57 11.63 -5.14 9.92
C LYS A 57 10.77 -4.88 11.16
N ALA A 58 9.47 -4.64 10.98
CA ALA A 58 8.52 -4.47 12.07
C ALA A 58 8.43 -5.75 12.94
N THR A 59 9.34 -5.82 13.91
CA THR A 59 9.30 -6.75 15.02
C THR A 59 8.65 -6.02 16.17
N ALA A 60 7.36 -6.23 16.34
CA ALA A 60 6.65 -5.70 17.50
C ALA A 60 7.22 -6.37 18.76
N LYS A 61 8.13 -5.67 19.45
CA LYS A 61 8.59 -6.04 20.79
C LYS A 61 7.40 -5.87 21.74
N HIS A 62 6.66 -6.95 21.99
CA HIS A 62 5.65 -6.92 23.04
C HIS A 62 6.35 -6.96 24.41
N PRO A 63 6.02 -6.05 25.35
CA PRO A 63 6.62 -6.03 26.68
C PRO A 63 6.44 -7.35 27.46
N ARG A 64 5.46 -8.18 27.07
CA ARG A 64 5.13 -9.46 27.71
C ARG A 64 5.46 -10.71 26.89
N GLY A 65 6.23 -10.60 25.80
CA GLY A 65 6.67 -11.77 25.02
C GLY A 65 5.58 -12.55 24.27
N TRP A 66 4.37 -11.98 24.11
CA TRP A 66 3.24 -12.61 23.39
C TRP A 66 3.38 -12.65 21.87
N GLN A 67 4.48 -12.15 21.31
CA GLN A 67 4.78 -12.24 19.89
C GLN A 67 5.63 -13.50 19.66
N SER A 68 5.03 -14.55 19.11
CA SER A 68 5.80 -15.67 18.54
C SER A 68 6.25 -15.34 17.12
N ASP A 69 7.35 -15.94 16.68
CA ASP A 69 7.81 -15.86 15.29
C ASP A 69 6.71 -16.28 14.30
N LEU A 70 5.81 -17.17 14.72
CA LEU A 70 4.64 -17.59 13.96
C LEU A 70 3.68 -16.41 13.64
N ALA A 71 3.45 -15.51 14.60
CA ALA A 71 2.57 -14.36 14.39
C ALA A 71 3.19 -13.32 13.44
N HIS A 72 4.53 -13.16 13.48
CA HIS A 72 5.27 -12.36 12.50
C HIS A 72 5.14 -12.99 11.10
N GLN A 73 5.48 -14.27 10.98
CA GLN A 73 5.46 -14.99 9.72
C GLN A 73 4.07 -14.97 9.07
N ARG A 74 3.01 -15.17 9.85
CA ARG A 74 1.63 -15.10 9.35
C ARG A 74 1.31 -13.74 8.72
N LYS A 75 1.75 -12.63 9.33
CA LYS A 75 1.52 -11.27 8.80
C LYS A 75 2.32 -11.05 7.53
N VAL A 76 3.60 -11.43 7.54
CA VAL A 76 4.46 -11.37 6.35
C VAL A 76 3.84 -12.13 5.19
N THR A 77 3.42 -13.37 5.41
CA THR A 77 2.74 -14.19 4.40
C THR A 77 1.44 -13.53 3.91
N SER A 78 0.61 -12.98 4.81
CA SER A 78 -0.63 -12.30 4.41
C SER A 78 -0.37 -11.13 3.47
N TYR A 79 0.63 -10.30 3.75
CA TYR A 79 0.97 -9.18 2.89
C TYR A 79 1.57 -9.64 1.55
N GLN A 80 2.38 -10.69 1.54
CA GLN A 80 2.92 -11.26 0.31
C GLN A 80 1.81 -11.81 -0.59
N VAL A 81 0.88 -12.59 -0.02
CA VAL A 81 -0.28 -13.13 -0.74
C VAL A 81 -1.11 -12.01 -1.36
N GLU A 82 -1.40 -10.94 -0.62
CA GLU A 82 -2.16 -9.79 -1.15
C GLU A 82 -1.43 -9.09 -2.29
N MET A 83 -0.13 -8.82 -2.13
CA MET A 83 0.68 -8.18 -3.18
C MET A 83 0.72 -9.04 -4.45
N ASP A 84 0.98 -10.33 -4.30
CA ASP A 84 1.01 -11.26 -5.43
C ASP A 84 -0.38 -11.37 -6.08
N TRP A 85 -1.45 -11.38 -5.27
CA TRP A 85 -2.83 -11.37 -5.76
C TRP A 85 -3.08 -10.18 -6.68
N TYR A 86 -2.79 -8.96 -6.21
CA TYR A 86 -2.96 -7.75 -7.02
C TYR A 86 -2.08 -7.76 -8.27
N LYS A 87 -0.82 -8.16 -8.13
CA LYS A 87 0.14 -8.14 -9.23
C LYS A 87 -0.22 -9.11 -10.35
N ASN A 88 -0.65 -10.33 -10.04
CA ASN A 88 -0.78 -11.39 -11.03
C ASN A 88 -2.22 -11.73 -11.41
N TRP A 89 -3.23 -11.41 -10.59
CA TRP A 89 -4.60 -11.87 -10.83
C TRP A 89 -5.68 -10.78 -10.78
N SER A 90 -5.45 -9.63 -10.14
CA SER A 90 -6.51 -8.61 -9.99
C SER A 90 -7.10 -8.15 -11.33
N ARG A 91 -6.26 -7.95 -12.35
CA ARG A 91 -6.69 -7.47 -13.68
C ARG A 91 -7.77 -8.34 -14.31
N ASP A 92 -7.66 -9.66 -14.18
CA ASP A 92 -8.62 -10.60 -14.76
C ASP A 92 -9.95 -10.58 -14.01
N THR A 93 -9.97 -10.11 -12.76
CA THR A 93 -11.19 -10.05 -11.93
C THR A 93 -11.92 -8.70 -12.00
N GLN A 94 -11.26 -7.65 -12.50
CA GLN A 94 -11.79 -6.27 -12.51
C GLN A 94 -13.12 -6.12 -13.26
N HIS A 95 -13.36 -6.94 -14.29
CA HIS A 95 -14.61 -6.90 -15.06
C HIS A 95 -15.78 -7.59 -14.36
N LEU A 96 -15.50 -8.43 -13.35
CA LEU A 96 -16.51 -9.21 -12.62
C LEU A 96 -16.87 -8.55 -11.29
N ILE A 97 -15.91 -7.94 -10.62
CA ILE A 97 -16.08 -7.35 -9.29
C ILE A 97 -15.32 -6.03 -9.18
N ARG A 98 -15.88 -5.08 -8.44
CA ARG A 98 -15.20 -3.83 -8.16
C ARG A 98 -14.12 -4.03 -7.10
N ILE A 99 -12.88 -3.87 -7.52
CA ILE A 99 -11.67 -3.84 -6.68
C ILE A 99 -10.81 -2.64 -7.10
N PRO A 100 -9.92 -2.12 -6.23
CA PRO A 100 -8.97 -1.08 -6.63
C PRO A 100 -8.12 -1.53 -7.81
N ASN A 101 -7.89 -0.65 -8.78
CA ASN A 101 -6.94 -0.92 -9.84
C ASN A 101 -5.52 -1.06 -9.24
N PHE A 102 -4.84 -2.15 -9.60
CA PHE A 102 -3.42 -2.30 -9.33
C PHE A 102 -2.61 -1.34 -10.21
N LEU A 103 -1.83 -0.46 -9.59
CA LEU A 103 -1.01 0.52 -10.31
C LEU A 103 0.46 0.08 -10.37
N SER A 104 1.02 -0.31 -9.23
CA SER A 104 2.41 -0.80 -9.16
C SER A 104 2.69 -1.49 -7.82
N SER A 105 3.82 -2.16 -7.74
CA SER A 105 4.35 -2.69 -6.47
C SER A 105 5.87 -2.61 -6.45
N LEU A 106 6.42 -2.41 -5.26
CA LEU A 106 7.85 -2.52 -4.99
C LEU A 106 8.08 -3.52 -3.86
N LYS A 107 9.05 -4.41 -4.03
CA LYS A 107 9.53 -5.28 -2.96
C LYS A 107 11.01 -5.06 -2.77
N GLN A 108 11.40 -4.65 -1.57
CA GLN A 108 12.78 -4.50 -1.12
C GLN A 108 13.01 -5.39 0.09
N GLU A 109 14.27 -5.53 0.51
CA GLU A 109 14.63 -6.39 1.66
C GLU A 109 13.92 -5.98 2.95
N SER A 110 13.79 -4.66 3.21
CA SER A 110 13.24 -4.16 4.46
C SER A 110 11.84 -3.56 4.36
N ALA A 111 11.32 -3.37 3.15
CA ALA A 111 10.00 -2.81 2.95
C ALA A 111 9.35 -3.31 1.67
N ALA A 112 8.05 -3.14 1.58
CA ALA A 112 7.32 -3.33 0.35
C ALA A 112 6.21 -2.30 0.21
N TYR A 113 5.91 -1.95 -1.03
CA TYR A 113 4.86 -1.02 -1.40
C TYR A 113 3.89 -1.67 -2.36
N LEU A 114 2.61 -1.46 -2.09
CA LEU A 114 1.52 -1.78 -3.00
C LEU A 114 0.77 -0.49 -3.31
N LEU A 115 0.81 -0.06 -4.56
CA LEU A 115 0.18 1.17 -5.04
C LEU A 115 -1.11 0.83 -5.77
N LEU A 116 -2.20 1.40 -5.30
CA LEU A 116 -3.56 1.12 -5.75
C LEU A 116 -4.30 2.41 -6.07
N GLU A 117 -5.36 2.28 -6.86
CA GLU A 117 -6.37 3.32 -7.06
C GLU A 117 -7.01 3.78 -5.74
N ASP A 118 -7.33 5.07 -5.67
CA ASP A 118 -8.16 5.62 -4.59
C ASP A 118 -9.65 5.41 -4.89
N LEU A 119 -10.24 4.43 -4.20
CA LEU A 119 -11.66 4.12 -4.34
C LEU A 119 -12.57 5.27 -3.88
N ASP A 120 -12.14 6.10 -2.92
CA ASP A 120 -12.94 7.25 -2.49
C ASP A 120 -13.08 8.26 -3.63
N ALA A 121 -11.96 8.58 -4.29
CA ALA A 121 -11.94 9.42 -5.49
C ALA A 121 -12.70 8.80 -6.67
N SER A 122 -12.85 7.48 -6.66
CA SER A 122 -13.60 6.71 -7.66
C SER A 122 -15.10 6.56 -7.34
N GLY A 123 -15.62 7.31 -6.36
CA GLY A 123 -17.04 7.33 -5.99
C GLY A 123 -17.45 6.41 -4.84
N PHE A 124 -16.51 5.66 -4.24
CA PHE A 124 -16.79 4.73 -3.14
C PHE A 124 -16.46 5.35 -1.75
N HIS A 125 -16.76 6.63 -1.57
CA HIS A 125 -16.43 7.39 -0.36
C HIS A 125 -17.45 7.22 0.79
N VAL A 126 -18.62 6.63 0.52
CA VAL A 126 -19.68 6.47 1.54
C VAL A 126 -19.24 5.45 2.60
N ARG A 127 -19.49 5.78 3.86
CA ARG A 127 -19.27 4.89 5.01
C ARG A 127 -20.60 4.57 5.67
N CYS A 128 -20.77 3.34 6.14
CA CYS A 128 -21.92 3.01 6.98
C CYS A 128 -21.76 3.78 8.30
N ALA A 129 -22.81 4.52 8.68
CA ALA A 129 -22.91 5.20 9.97
C ALA A 129 -23.13 4.19 11.11
#